data_AF-A0A8S3DUY8-F1
#
_entry.id   AF-A0A8S3DUY8-F1
#
_cell.length_a   1.000
_cell.length_b   1.000
_cell.length_c   1.000
_cell.angle_alpha   90.00
_cell.angle_beta   90.00
_cell.angle_gamma   90.00
#
_symmetry.space_group_name_H-M   'P 1'
#
loop_
_entity.id
_entity.type
_entity.pdbx_description
1 polymer ?
#
loop_
_entity_poly.entity_id
_entity_poly.type
_entity_poly.pdbx_seq_one_letter_code
_entity_poly.pdbx_strand_id
1 'polypeptide(L)' 'DLLRIELREAARDYLSRTRREYPLHYVFDMSDIEIPPPPPPPSS' A
#
# COMPACT_ATOMS: atom_id res chain seq x y z
N ASP A 1 -1.13 -11.84 29.34
CA ASP A 1 -2.38 -11.47 28.63
C ASP A 1 -2.68 -9.97 28.60
N LEU A 2 -2.47 -9.22 29.69
CA LEU A 2 -2.64 -7.76 29.66
C LEU A 2 -1.76 -7.05 28.61
N LEU A 3 -0.47 -7.42 28.50
CA LEU A 3 0.45 -6.86 27.49
C LEU A 3 -0.05 -7.01 26.04
N ARG A 4 -0.71 -8.14 25.72
CA ARG A 4 -1.26 -8.37 24.37
C ARG A 4 -2.50 -7.52 24.12
N ILE A 5 -3.31 -7.26 25.15
CA ILE A 5 -4.49 -6.38 25.07
C ILE A 5 -4.04 -4.94 24.83
N GLU A 6 -3.10 -4.42 25.63
CA GLU A 6 -2.56 -3.07 25.48
C GLU A 6 -1.92 -2.85 24.10
N LEU A 7 -1.15 -3.83 23.61
CA LEU A 7 -0.55 -3.77 22.28
C LEU A 7 -1.62 -3.69 21.17
N ARG A 8 -2.71 -4.45 21.30
CA ARG A 8 -3.80 -4.46 20.32
C ARG A 8 -4.56 -3.14 20.30
N GLU A 9 -4.81 -2.55 21.47
CA GLU A 9 -5.46 -1.25 21.58
C GLU A 9 -4.58 -0.12 21.05
N ALA A 10 -3.29 -0.13 21.38
CA ALA A 10 -2.31 0.81 20.84
C ALA A 10 -2.21 0.72 19.31
N ALA A 11 -2.17 -0.50 18.76
CA ALA A 11 -2.16 -0.71 17.32
C ALA A 11 -3.46 -0.20 16.65
N ARG A 12 -4.62 -0.41 17.28
CA ARG A 12 -5.91 0.07 16.77
C ARG A 12 -5.98 1.60 16.76
N ASP A 13 -5.52 2.25 17.82
CA ASP A 13 -5.50 3.71 17.92
C ASP A 13 -4.54 4.32 16.88
N TYR A 14 -3.33 3.77 16.73
CA TYR A 14 -2.37 4.18 15.70
C TYR A 14 -2.98 4.08 14.30
N LEU A 15 -3.52 2.92 13.92
CA LEU A 15 -4.12 2.72 12.60
C LEU A 15 -5.32 3.64 12.34
N SER A 16 -6.13 3.93 13.38
CA SER A 16 -7.25 4.86 13.30
C SER A 16 -6.78 6.30 13.03
N ARG A 17 -5.72 6.74 13.71
CA ARG A 17 -5.11 8.06 13.51
C ARG A 17 -4.48 8.18 12.12
N THR A 18 -3.66 7.20 11.74
CA THR A 18 -2.99 7.18 10.42
C THR A 18 -4.00 7.16 9.27
N ARG A 19 -5.12 6.43 9.40
CA ARG A 19 -6.18 6.43 8.37
C ARG A 19 -6.88 7.79 8.21
N ARG A 20 -7.00 8.57 9.29
CA ARG A 20 -7.58 9.92 9.23
C ARG A 20 -6.62 10.94 8.64
N GLU A 21 -5.34 10.79 8.94
CA GLU A 21 -4.28 11.69 8.47
C GLU A 21 -3.89 11.42 7.01
N TYR A 22 -3.93 10.16 6.58
CA TYR A 22 -3.56 9.71 5.24
C TYR A 22 -4.66 8.83 4.61
N PRO A 23 -5.86 9.37 4.34
CA PRO A 23 -7.01 8.58 3.88
C PRO A 23 -6.83 7.93 2.49
N LEU A 24 -5.81 8.34 1.72
CA LEU A 24 -5.65 7.98 0.30
C LEU A 24 -4.25 7.49 -0.13
N HIS A 25 -3.27 7.39 0.76
CA HIS A 25 -1.88 7.07 0.35
C HIS A 25 -1.60 5.57 0.11
N TYR A 26 -2.60 4.69 0.26
CA TYR A 26 -2.47 3.24 0.03
C TYR A 26 -3.25 2.74 -1.20
N VAL A 27 -3.54 3.62 -2.16
CA VAL A 27 -3.79 3.17 -3.52
C VAL A 27 -2.41 3.10 -4.17
N PHE A 28 -1.85 1.90 -4.31
CA PHE A 28 -0.78 1.70 -5.29
C PHE A 28 -1.37 2.10 -6.63
N ASP A 29 -0.99 3.28 -7.12
CA ASP A 29 -1.38 3.76 -8.43
C ASP A 29 -0.65 2.91 -9.48
N MET A 30 -1.19 1.72 -9.76
CA MET A 30 -0.73 0.85 -10.83
C MET A 30 -1.20 1.36 -12.21
N SER A 31 -1.86 2.52 -12.27
CA SER A 31 -2.37 3.11 -13.51
C SER A 31 -1.26 3.62 -14.42
N ASP A 32 -0.08 3.94 -13.88
CA ASP A 32 1.06 4.53 -14.60
C ASP A 32 2.15 3.52 -14.98
N ILE A 33 1.89 2.20 -14.87
CA ILE A 33 2.83 1.20 -15.38
C ILE A 33 2.64 1.13 -16.91
N GLU A 34 3.27 2.06 -17.62
CA GLU A 34 3.45 2.01 -19.07
C GLU A 34 4.38 0.83 -19.37
N ILE A 35 3.80 -0.34 -19.69
CA ILE A 35 4.57 -1.49 -20.18
C ILE A 35 5.07 -1.12 -21.58
N PRO A 36 6.39 -0.99 -21.82
CA PRO A 36 6.89 -0.70 -23.15
C PRO A 36 6.48 -1.82 -24.10
N PRO A 37 6.11 -1.50 -25.35
CA PRO A 37 5.77 -2.53 -26.32
C PRO A 37 6.95 -3.50 -26.48
N PRO A 38 6.69 -4.81 -26.67
CA PRO A 38 7.77 -5.76 -26.91
C PRO A 38 8.59 -5.35 -28.14
N PRO A 39 9.90 -5.64 -28.16
CA PRO A 39 10.74 -5.33 -29.31
C PRO A 39 10.20 -6.01 -30.57
N PRO A 40 10.38 -5.39 -31.75
CA PRO A 40 10.00 -6.03 -33.00
C PRO A 40 10.73 -7.38 -33.15
N PRO A 41 10.10 -8.38 -33.78
CA PRO A 41 10.78 -9.64 -34.05
C PRO A 41 12.05 -9.38 -34.87
N PRO A 42 13.12 -10.17 -34.66
CA PRO A 42 14.37 -10.00 -35.38
C PRO A 42 14.10 -10.05 -36.89
N SER A 43 14.53 -9.00 -37.60
CA SER A 43 14.45 -8.96 -39.05
C SER A 43 15.32 -10.09 -39.61
N SER A 44 14.69 -11.02 -40.33
CA SER A 44 15.40 -12.01 -41.15
C SER A 44 15.89 -11.38 -42.44
#